data_AF-A0A6P3ZP64-F1
#
_entry.id   AF-A0A6P3ZP64-F1
#
_cell.length_a   1.000
_cell.length_b   1.000
_cell.length_c   1.000
_cell.angle_alpha   90.00
_cell.angle_beta   90.00
_cell.angle_gamma   90.00
#
_symmetry.space_group_name_H-M   'P 1'
#
loop_
_entity.id
_entity.type
_entity.pdbx_description
1 polymer ?
#
loop_
_entity_poly.entity_id
_entity_poly.type
_entity_poly.pdbx_seq_one_letter_code
_entity_poly.pdbx_strand_id
1 'polypeptide(L)'
;MEEKWIKHYSSRQKILLVGEGDFSFSACLATAFGSATNMVATSLDSKGHFRVSEGNKFVILLHKKLLKAFFENAREMLNEGGEVHVAHRDDHPYKKWKLEEVGSEAGLCLKEKVVFSKSDYPGYNNVRGGLIRSSQTFPLKESFTFKFCLGHKIQISIS
;
A
#
# COMPACT_ATOMS: atom_id res chain seq x y z
N MET A 1 21.28 -15.97 -9.21
CA MET A 1 20.94 -16.07 -7.78
C MET A 1 19.59 -16.73 -7.66
N GLU A 2 19.38 -17.54 -6.61
CA GLU A 2 18.09 -18.14 -6.29
C GLU A 2 17.06 -17.06 -5.89
N GLU A 3 15.79 -17.32 -6.17
CA GLU A 3 14.69 -16.40 -5.82
C GLU A 3 14.43 -16.46 -4.32
N LYS A 4 14.37 -15.28 -3.68
CA LYS A 4 14.07 -15.17 -2.26
C LYS A 4 12.70 -14.54 -2.06
N TRP A 5 11.99 -15.03 -1.05
CA TRP A 5 10.63 -14.61 -0.74
C TRP A 5 10.53 -14.09 0.68
N ILE A 6 9.74 -13.03 0.87
CA ILE A 6 9.24 -12.60 2.17
C ILE A 6 7.74 -12.34 2.04
N LYS A 7 6.95 -13.19 2.69
CA LYS A 7 5.48 -13.22 2.56
C LYS A 7 5.01 -13.26 1.12
N HIS A 8 4.64 -12.11 0.57
CA HIS A 8 4.03 -11.96 -0.75
C HIS A 8 4.96 -11.27 -1.75
N TYR A 9 6.18 -10.92 -1.32
CA TYR A 9 7.17 -10.21 -2.11
C TYR A 9 8.31 -11.15 -2.50
N SER A 10 8.74 -11.06 -3.75
CA SER A 10 9.84 -11.84 -4.31
C SER A 10 10.97 -10.92 -4.78
N SER A 11 12.21 -11.40 -4.64
CA SER A 11 13.41 -10.73 -5.15
C SER A 11 13.45 -10.62 -6.69
N ARG A 12 12.54 -11.28 -7.42
CA ARG A 12 12.41 -11.15 -8.88
C ARG A 12 11.43 -10.06 -9.31
N GLN A 13 10.57 -9.59 -8.40
CA GLN A 13 9.62 -8.53 -8.69
C GLN A 13 10.32 -7.17 -8.75
N LYS A 14 9.84 -6.26 -9.60
CA LYS A 14 10.20 -4.84 -9.52
C LYS A 14 9.22 -4.15 -8.57
N ILE A 15 9.72 -3.55 -7.50
CA ILE A 15 8.89 -3.06 -6.40
C ILE A 15 9.06 -1.55 -6.27
N LEU A 16 7.95 -0.81 -6.33
CA LEU A 16 7.88 0.60 -5.98
C LEU A 16 7.15 0.74 -4.64
N LEU A 17 7.82 1.31 -3.64
CA LEU A 17 7.24 1.62 -2.34
C LEU A 17 6.90 3.10 -2.26
N VAL A 18 5.67 3.41 -1.88
CA VAL A 18 5.13 4.77 -1.84
C VAL A 18 4.68 5.10 -0.42
N GLY A 19 5.28 6.14 0.16
CA GLY A 19 4.92 6.62 1.51
C GLY A 19 5.64 5.88 2.64
N GLU A 20 6.90 5.51 2.44
CA GLU A 20 7.70 4.71 3.40
C GLU A 20 7.95 5.40 4.75
N GLY A 21 7.98 6.73 4.81
CA GLY A 21 8.35 7.44 6.03
C GLY A 21 9.84 7.24 6.35
N ASP A 22 10.14 6.32 7.27
CA ASP A 22 11.49 6.04 7.79
C ASP A 22 12.27 4.97 7.01
N PHE A 23 11.69 4.45 5.91
CA PHE A 23 12.28 3.42 5.06
C PHE A 23 12.53 2.06 5.73
N SER A 24 11.96 1.82 6.91
CA SER A 24 12.20 0.55 7.63
C SER A 24 11.56 -0.67 6.95
N PHE A 25 10.47 -0.49 6.22
CA PHE A 25 9.81 -1.59 5.49
C PHE A 25 10.61 -1.98 4.24
N SER A 26 11.05 -0.99 3.44
CA SER A 26 11.95 -1.22 2.31
C SER A 26 13.30 -1.79 2.74
N ALA A 27 13.87 -1.34 3.86
CA ALA A 27 15.07 -1.96 4.43
C ALA A 27 14.85 -3.43 4.79
N CYS A 28 13.70 -3.78 5.40
CA CYS A 28 13.34 -5.17 5.71
C CYS A 28 13.32 -6.05 4.45
N LEU A 29 12.64 -5.60 3.38
CA LEU A 29 12.60 -6.34 2.12
C LEU A 29 13.99 -6.47 1.48
N ALA A 30 14.78 -5.39 1.47
CA ALA A 30 16.12 -5.39 0.91
C ALA A 30 17.05 -6.37 1.66
N THR A 31 16.96 -6.42 2.99
CA THR A 31 17.69 -7.39 3.82
C THR A 31 17.24 -8.82 3.51
N ALA A 32 15.94 -9.08 3.41
CA ALA A 32 15.41 -10.40 3.09
C ALA A 32 15.86 -10.88 1.69
N PHE A 33 15.90 -9.98 0.71
CA PHE A 33 16.40 -10.27 -0.63
C PHE A 33 17.94 -10.32 -0.70
N GLY A 34 18.63 -9.69 0.25
CA GLY A 34 20.08 -9.48 0.22
C GLY A 34 20.52 -8.48 -0.86
N SER A 35 19.60 -7.69 -1.40
CA SER A 35 19.82 -6.64 -2.40
C SER A 35 18.60 -5.73 -2.47
N ALA A 36 18.79 -4.48 -2.90
CA ALA A 36 17.73 -3.52 -3.19
C ALA A 36 17.66 -3.11 -4.68
N THR A 37 18.40 -3.79 -5.57
CA THR A 37 18.55 -3.40 -6.98
C THR A 37 17.24 -3.37 -7.79
N ASN A 38 16.23 -4.09 -7.32
CA ASN A 38 14.90 -4.20 -7.94
C ASN A 38 13.84 -3.35 -7.22
N MET A 39 14.25 -2.45 -6.33
CA MET A 39 13.36 -1.68 -5.48
C MET A 39 13.59 -0.18 -5.62
N VAL A 40 12.50 0.59 -5.62
CA VAL A 40 12.52 2.05 -5.48
C VAL A 40 11.61 2.42 -4.33
N ALA A 41 12.13 3.10 -3.32
CA ALA A 41 11.39 3.53 -2.15
C ALA A 41 11.24 5.05 -2.14
N THR A 42 10.03 5.54 -1.88
CA THR A 42 9.71 6.97 -1.91
C THR A 42 8.99 7.40 -0.64
N SER A 43 9.28 8.62 -0.19
CA SER A 43 8.67 9.24 0.97
C SER A 43 8.45 10.72 0.68
N LEU A 44 7.31 11.27 1.08
CA LEU A 44 7.04 12.70 0.97
C LEU A 44 7.38 13.36 2.31
N ASP A 45 8.45 14.15 2.35
CA ASP A 45 8.76 14.99 3.50
C ASP A 45 8.20 16.40 3.28
N SER A 46 7.15 16.75 4.01
CA SER A 46 6.56 18.08 3.94
C SER A 46 6.27 18.61 5.35
N LYS A 47 6.46 19.93 5.53
CA LYS A 47 6.22 20.62 6.81
C LYS A 47 4.73 20.76 7.16
N GLY A 48 3.82 20.39 6.25
CA GLY A 48 2.38 20.54 6.42
C GLY A 48 1.74 19.30 7.03
N HIS A 49 0.99 19.47 8.12
CA HIS A 49 0.18 18.40 8.69
C HIS A 49 -1.24 18.91 8.95
N PHE A 50 -2.23 18.31 8.29
CA PHE A 50 -3.63 18.62 8.53
C PHE A 50 -4.05 18.04 9.89
N ARG A 51 -4.26 18.91 10.90
CA ARG A 51 -4.73 18.53 12.23
C ARG A 51 -6.24 18.31 12.26
N VAL A 52 -6.75 17.44 11.40
CA VAL A 52 -8.18 17.12 11.33
C VAL A 52 -8.38 15.63 11.61
N SER A 53 -9.41 15.29 12.37
CA SER A 53 -9.71 13.91 12.74
C SER A 53 -9.85 13.01 11.50
N GLU A 54 -9.28 11.80 11.56
CA GLU A 54 -9.44 10.74 10.54
C GLU A 54 -10.90 10.33 10.31
N GLY A 55 -11.79 10.63 11.26
CA GLY A 55 -13.23 10.42 11.13
C GLY A 55 -13.98 11.56 10.43
N ASN A 56 -13.30 12.68 10.13
CA ASN A 56 -13.91 13.83 9.48
C ASN A 56 -14.25 13.50 8.01
N LYS A 57 -15.50 13.77 7.60
CA LYS A 57 -16.00 13.45 6.25
C LYS A 57 -15.16 14.09 5.14
N PHE A 58 -14.67 15.31 5.34
CA PHE A 58 -13.82 16.01 4.37
C PHE A 58 -12.45 15.34 4.22
N VAL A 59 -11.81 14.95 5.33
CA VAL A 59 -10.53 14.22 5.31
C VAL A 59 -10.69 12.87 4.64
N ILE A 60 -11.75 12.12 4.98
CA ILE A 60 -12.07 10.85 4.33
C ILE A 60 -12.23 11.05 2.81
N LEU A 61 -12.90 12.11 2.38
CA LEU A 61 -13.05 12.42 0.96
C LEU A 61 -11.69 12.71 0.28
N LEU A 62 -10.80 13.45 0.94
CA LEU A 62 -9.44 13.71 0.43
C LEU A 62 -8.62 12.43 0.32
N HIS A 63 -8.66 11.54 1.33
CA HIS A 63 -7.98 10.25 1.27
C HIS A 63 -8.51 9.36 0.15
N LYS A 64 -9.84 9.32 -0.06
CA LYS A 64 -10.44 8.60 -1.19
C LYS A 64 -9.98 9.16 -2.54
N LYS A 65 -9.92 10.50 -2.69
CA LYS A 65 -9.42 11.14 -3.92
C LYS A 65 -7.94 10.80 -4.18
N LEU A 66 -7.11 10.86 -3.14
CA LEU A 66 -5.70 10.49 -3.23
C LEU A 66 -5.54 9.02 -3.64
N LEU A 67 -6.26 8.10 -2.99
CA LEU A 67 -6.23 6.68 -3.31
C LEU A 67 -6.71 6.39 -4.73
N LYS A 68 -7.77 7.06 -5.18
CA LYS A 68 -8.25 6.92 -6.56
C LYS A 68 -7.18 7.32 -7.57
N ALA A 69 -6.59 8.50 -7.41
CA ALA A 69 -5.52 8.98 -8.28
C ALA A 69 -4.30 8.05 -8.23
N PHE A 70 -3.94 7.55 -7.05
CA PHE A 70 -2.87 6.56 -6.89
C PHE A 70 -3.18 5.28 -7.69
N PHE A 71 -4.38 4.70 -7.53
CA PHE A 71 -4.76 3.49 -8.26
C PHE A 71 -4.82 3.69 -9.77
N GLU A 72 -5.33 4.84 -10.23
CA GLU A 72 -5.36 5.18 -11.65
C GLU A 72 -3.94 5.24 -12.24
N ASN A 73 -2.98 5.87 -11.54
CA ASN A 73 -1.58 5.87 -11.97
C ASN A 73 -0.94 4.48 -11.88
N ALA A 74 -1.19 3.75 -10.80
CA ALA A 74 -0.62 2.43 -10.61
C ALA A 74 -1.10 1.46 -11.69
N ARG A 75 -2.37 1.54 -12.10
CA ARG A 75 -2.95 0.73 -13.19
C ARG A 75 -2.14 0.86 -14.48
N GLU A 76 -1.73 2.08 -14.85
CA GLU A 76 -0.93 2.33 -16.06
C GLU A 76 0.52 1.80 -15.93
N MET A 77 1.00 1.55 -14.71
CA MET A 77 2.33 1.00 -14.43
C MET A 77 2.35 -0.53 -14.30
N LEU A 78 1.19 -1.17 -14.09
CA LEU A 78 1.13 -2.63 -13.92
C LEU A 78 1.34 -3.35 -15.26
N ASN A 79 2.24 -4.34 -15.24
CA ASN A 79 2.29 -5.36 -16.28
C ASN A 79 1.30 -6.50 -15.97
N GLU A 80 1.13 -7.42 -16.92
CA GLU A 80 0.40 -8.67 -16.68
C GLU A 80 0.97 -9.40 -15.44
N GLY A 81 0.08 -9.82 -14.54
CA GLY A 81 0.45 -10.43 -13.25
C GLY A 81 0.97 -9.45 -12.18
N GLY A 82 1.08 -8.15 -12.48
CA GLY A 82 1.44 -7.12 -11.52
C GLY A 82 0.34 -6.84 -10.49
N GLU A 83 0.75 -6.38 -9.31
CA GLU A 83 -0.16 -6.14 -8.19
C GLU A 83 0.10 -4.78 -7.52
N VAL A 84 -0.97 -4.15 -7.02
CA VAL A 84 -0.91 -3.01 -6.09
C VAL A 84 -1.24 -3.50 -4.70
N HIS A 85 -0.34 -3.27 -3.75
CA HIS A 85 -0.53 -3.68 -2.35
C HIS A 85 -0.75 -2.43 -1.51
N VAL A 86 -1.83 -2.40 -0.74
CA VAL A 86 -2.13 -1.31 0.19
C VAL A 86 -2.32 -1.88 1.58
N ALA A 87 -1.41 -1.54 2.49
CA ALA A 87 -1.56 -1.84 3.91
C ALA A 87 -2.51 -0.81 4.53
N HIS A 88 -3.68 -1.26 4.99
CA HIS A 88 -4.73 -0.37 5.51
C HIS A 88 -5.47 -0.99 6.69
N ARG A 89 -5.98 -0.15 7.58
CA ARG A 89 -6.87 -0.56 8.67
C ARG A 89 -8.30 -0.72 8.16
N ASP A 90 -8.96 -1.78 8.60
CA ASP A 90 -10.36 -2.09 8.26
C ASP A 90 -11.32 -1.96 9.46
N ASP A 91 -10.95 -1.18 10.46
CA ASP A 91 -11.84 -0.74 11.53
C ASP A 91 -12.25 0.73 11.37
N HIS A 92 -13.19 1.20 12.20
CA HIS A 92 -13.63 2.60 12.14
C HIS A 92 -12.52 3.55 12.64
N PRO A 93 -12.29 4.72 11.99
CA PRO A 93 -13.01 5.26 10.84
C PRO A 93 -12.45 4.84 9.48
N TYR A 94 -11.31 4.13 9.45
CA TYR A 94 -10.54 3.79 8.25
C TYR A 94 -11.31 2.94 7.24
N LYS A 95 -12.21 2.06 7.71
CA LYS A 95 -13.14 1.30 6.87
C LYS A 95 -14.03 2.18 5.98
N LYS A 96 -14.33 3.42 6.41
CA LYS A 96 -15.15 4.37 5.63
C LYS A 96 -14.46 4.84 4.35
N TRP A 97 -13.16 4.60 4.21
CA TRP A 97 -12.43 4.93 2.99
C TRP A 97 -12.85 4.00 1.84
N LYS A 98 -13.47 2.85 2.13
CA LYS A 98 -14.07 1.93 1.14
C LYS A 98 -13.06 1.56 0.04
N LEU A 99 -11.90 1.06 0.46
CA LEU A 99 -10.72 0.88 -0.41
C LEU A 99 -11.02 0.00 -1.63
N GLU A 100 -11.82 -1.05 -1.45
CA GLU A 100 -12.28 -1.95 -2.52
C GLU A 100 -13.12 -1.23 -3.59
N GLU A 101 -14.03 -0.35 -3.16
CA GLU A 101 -14.84 0.49 -4.07
C GLU A 101 -13.94 1.46 -4.84
N VAL A 102 -12.99 2.11 -4.16
CA VAL A 102 -12.05 3.06 -4.79
C VAL A 102 -11.15 2.37 -5.81
N GLY A 103 -10.66 1.16 -5.52
CA GLY A 103 -9.88 0.35 -6.46
C GLY A 103 -10.70 -0.05 -7.69
N SER A 104 -11.94 -0.49 -7.48
CA SER A 104 -12.87 -0.83 -8.57
C SER A 104 -13.18 0.36 -9.48
N GLU A 105 -13.46 1.53 -8.89
CA GLU A 105 -13.66 2.77 -9.65
C GLU A 105 -12.44 3.19 -10.49
N ALA A 106 -11.23 2.81 -10.05
CA ALA A 106 -9.98 3.05 -10.77
C ALA A 106 -9.68 1.97 -11.83
N GLY A 107 -10.55 0.96 -12.00
CA GLY A 107 -10.37 -0.12 -12.97
C GLY A 107 -9.46 -1.26 -12.50
N LEU A 108 -9.29 -1.43 -11.19
CA LEU A 108 -8.56 -2.54 -10.59
C LEU A 108 -9.54 -3.52 -9.90
N CYS A 109 -9.17 -4.78 -9.80
CA CYS A 109 -9.93 -5.80 -9.07
C CYS A 109 -9.20 -6.19 -7.78
N LEU A 110 -9.93 -6.34 -6.68
CA LEU A 110 -9.37 -6.93 -5.47
C LEU A 110 -9.10 -8.42 -5.73
N LYS A 111 -7.82 -8.80 -5.66
CA LYS A 111 -7.37 -10.19 -5.79
C LYS A 111 -7.41 -10.92 -4.45
N GLU A 112 -6.94 -10.26 -3.40
CA GLU A 112 -6.79 -10.86 -2.08
C GLU A 112 -6.78 -9.79 -0.99
N LYS A 113 -7.25 -10.15 0.21
CA LYS A 113 -7.10 -9.36 1.43
C LYS A 113 -6.51 -10.26 2.51
N VAL A 114 -5.30 -9.94 2.95
CA VAL A 114 -4.55 -10.74 3.93
C VAL A 114 -4.27 -9.93 5.19
N VAL A 115 -4.23 -10.60 6.34
CA VAL A 115 -3.88 -9.94 7.61
C VAL A 115 -2.46 -9.38 7.52
N PHE A 116 -2.28 -8.12 7.90
CA PHE A 116 -0.97 -7.51 8.02
C PHE A 116 -0.44 -7.74 9.45
N SER A 117 0.65 -8.51 9.57
CA SER A 117 1.36 -8.65 10.84
C SER A 117 2.72 -7.98 10.78
N LYS A 118 3.04 -7.13 11.77
CA LYS A 118 4.38 -6.53 11.90
C LYS A 118 5.47 -7.60 12.04
N SER A 119 5.18 -8.70 12.73
CA SER A 119 6.16 -9.78 12.97
C SER A 119 6.63 -10.47 11.69
N ASP A 120 5.86 -10.36 10.61
CA ASP A 120 6.23 -10.89 9.30
C ASP A 120 7.37 -10.11 8.63
N TYR A 121 7.67 -8.90 9.14
CA TYR A 121 8.64 -7.97 8.57
C TYR A 121 9.67 -7.55 9.63
N PRO A 122 10.70 -8.38 9.90
CA PRO A 122 11.74 -8.06 10.88
C PRO A 122 12.45 -6.73 10.58
N GLY A 123 12.54 -5.87 11.59
CA GLY A 123 13.16 -4.53 11.45
C GLY A 123 12.21 -3.43 10.97
N TYR A 124 11.00 -3.76 10.49
CA TYR A 124 9.99 -2.76 10.15
C TYR A 124 9.50 -2.01 11.40
N ASN A 125 9.37 -0.69 11.30
CA ASN A 125 8.81 0.18 12.32
C ASN A 125 7.64 0.97 11.76
N ASN A 126 6.45 0.77 12.34
CA ASN A 126 5.30 1.56 11.98
C ASN A 126 5.37 2.92 12.68
N VAL A 127 5.85 3.96 11.99
CA VAL A 127 6.00 5.31 12.52
C VAL A 127 4.90 6.21 11.98
N ARG A 128 4.39 7.15 12.80
CA ARG A 128 3.53 8.22 12.31
C ARG A 128 4.34 9.27 11.56
N GLY A 129 3.90 9.63 10.35
CA GLY A 129 4.40 10.82 9.65
C GLY A 129 3.91 12.12 10.31
N GLY A 130 4.68 13.21 10.18
CA GLY A 130 4.32 14.56 10.65
C GLY A 130 5.17 15.11 11.80
N LEU A 131 5.22 16.43 11.96
CA LEU A 131 6.13 17.13 12.89
C LEU A 131 5.85 16.92 14.40
N ILE A 132 4.68 16.40 14.77
CA ILE A 132 4.26 16.27 16.18
C ILE A 132 3.78 14.85 16.41
N ARG A 133 4.48 14.11 17.28
CA ARG A 133 4.44 12.64 17.39
C ARG A 133 5.03 11.90 16.18
N SER A 134 5.82 12.59 15.33
CA SER A 134 6.86 11.90 14.56
C SER A 134 7.63 10.99 15.50
N SER A 135 8.03 9.82 15.00
CA SER A 135 8.69 8.75 15.77
C SER A 135 7.82 7.95 16.76
N GLN A 136 6.54 8.26 16.94
CA GLN A 136 5.64 7.39 17.73
C GLN A 136 5.02 6.31 16.86
N THR A 137 4.91 5.11 17.43
CA THR A 137 4.16 4.01 16.82
C THR A 137 2.66 4.25 16.95
N PHE A 138 1.88 3.54 16.13
CA PHE A 138 0.42 3.53 16.24
C PHE A 138 -0.12 2.10 16.36
N PRO A 139 -1.32 1.90 16.94
CA PRO A 139 -1.90 0.56 17.04
C PRO A 139 -2.19 -0.01 15.65
N LEU A 140 -1.50 -1.11 15.31
CA LEU A 140 -1.83 -1.99 14.19
C LEU A 140 -2.98 -2.90 14.66
N LYS A 141 -4.21 -2.37 14.68
CA LYS A 141 -5.43 -3.13 15.01
C LYS A 141 -5.80 -4.03 13.83
N GLU A 142 -7.05 -4.03 13.39
CA GLU A 142 -7.54 -4.76 12.21
C GLU A 142 -6.88 -4.24 10.92
N SER A 143 -5.61 -4.57 10.72
CA SER A 143 -4.75 -4.10 9.63
C SER A 143 -4.57 -5.23 8.62
N PHE A 144 -4.73 -4.90 7.34
CA PHE A 144 -4.70 -5.86 6.24
C PHE A 144 -3.86 -5.30 5.10
N THR A 145 -3.26 -6.20 4.32
CA THR A 145 -2.76 -5.87 2.97
C THR A 145 -3.85 -6.22 1.96
N PHE A 146 -4.39 -5.21 1.30
CA PHE A 146 -5.29 -5.36 0.16
C PHE A 146 -4.46 -5.44 -1.11
N LYS A 147 -4.63 -6.51 -1.89
CA LYS A 147 -3.91 -6.74 -3.13
C LYS A 147 -4.85 -6.58 -4.31
N PHE A 148 -4.54 -5.65 -5.19
CA PHE A 148 -5.30 -5.36 -6.39
C PHE A 148 -4.51 -5.75 -7.62
N CYS A 149 -5.19 -6.16 -8.69
CA CYS A 149 -4.60 -6.44 -10.00
C CYS A 149 -5.44 -5.82 -11.12
N LEU A 150 -4.92 -5.85 -12.34
CA LEU A 150 -5.70 -5.51 -13.53
C LEU A 150 -6.92 -6.45 -13.63
N GLY A 151 -8.09 -5.89 -13.91
CA GLY A 151 -9.28 -6.69 -14.22
C GLY A 151 -9.13 -7.36 -15.58
N HIS A 152 -9.49 -8.64 -15.69
CA HIS A 152 -9.60 -9.27 -17.00
C HIS A 152 -10.73 -8.58 -17.79
N LYS A 153 -10.41 -8.03 -18.97
CA LYS A 153 -11.45 -7.66 -19.93
C LYS A 153 -12.15 -8.94 -20.34
N ILE A 154 -13.42 -9.10 -19.97
CA ILE A 154 -14.28 -10.09 -20.62
C ILE A 154 -14.44 -9.61 -22.06
N GLN A 155 -13.74 -10.25 -22.98
CA GLN A 155 -13.96 -10.06 -24.40
C GLN A 155 -15.26 -10.78 -24.73
N ILE A 156 -16.37 -10.04 -24.73
CA ILE A 156 -17.64 -10.59 -25.24
C ILE A 156 -17.46 -10.72 -26.74
N SER A 157 -17.06 -11.91 -27.19
CA SER A 157 -17.15 -12.30 -28.59
C SER A 157 -18.63 -12.44 -28.91
N ILE A 158 -19.20 -11.44 -29.58
CA ILE A 158 -20.51 -11.58 -30.20
C ILE A 158 -20.27 -12.39 -31.48
N SER A 159 -20.63 -13.67 -31.45
CA SER A 159 -20.70 -14.55 -32.61
C SER A 159 -21.93 -14.25 -33.46
#